data_AF-A0A936ADJ6-F1
#
_entry.id   AF-A0A936ADJ6-F1
#
_cell.length_a   1.000
_cell.length_b   1.000
_cell.length_c   1.000
_cell.angle_alpha   90.00
_cell.angle_beta   90.00
_cell.angle_gamma   90.00
#
_symmetry.space_group_name_H-M   'P 1'
#
loop_
_entity.id
_entity.type
_entity.pdbx_description
1 polymer ?
#
loop_
_entity_poly.entity_id
_entity_poly.type
_entity_poly.pdbx_seq_one_letter_code
_entity_poly.pdbx_strand_id
1 'polypeptide(L)' 'MLGMFKEMSPRFLKVYLDLSEIIVAALTRFRTEVEHGQYPGPEHCYAIEDEELGKLLTQLRNK' A
#
# COMPACT_ATOMS: atom_id res chain seq x y z
N MET A 1 -16.66 11.39 16.36
CA MET A 1 -15.99 10.08 16.31
C MET A 1 -15.84 9.63 14.87
N LEU A 2 -14.69 9.03 14.54
CA LEU A 2 -14.29 8.71 13.17
C LEU A 2 -14.67 7.28 12.72
N GLY A 3 -15.52 6.58 13.46
CA GLY A 3 -16.07 5.30 12.99
C GLY A 3 -15.04 4.17 12.77
N MET A 4 -13.93 4.19 13.50
CA MET A 4 -12.88 3.16 13.39
C MET A 4 -13.31 1.80 13.96
N PHE A 5 -14.15 1.80 15.00
CA PHE A 5 -14.68 0.59 15.64
C PHE A 5 -16.20 0.63 15.66
N LYS A 6 -16.84 -0.08 14.73
CA LYS A 6 -18.31 -0.11 14.60
C LYS A 6 -19.00 -0.82 15.76
N GLU A 7 -18.33 -1.81 16.35
CA GLU A 7 -18.87 -2.63 17.45
C GLU A 7 -18.88 -1.90 18.80
N MET A 8 -18.14 -0.78 18.92
CA MET A 8 -18.02 0.01 20.15
C MET A 8 -18.53 1.44 19.95
N SER A 9 -19.75 1.62 19.45
CA SER A 9 -20.39 2.93 19.36
C SER A 9 -21.49 3.08 20.42
N PRO A 10 -21.24 3.81 21.53
CA PRO A 10 -22.28 4.14 22.52
C PRO A 10 -23.48 4.83 21.88
N ARG A 11 -24.67 4.64 22.48
CA ARG A 11 -25.95 5.17 21.94
C ARG A 11 -25.99 6.69 21.76
N PHE A 12 -25.21 7.44 22.54
CA PHE A 12 -25.14 8.90 22.48
C PHE A 12 -24.03 9.42 21.55
N LEU A 13 -23.25 8.52 20.94
CA LEU A 13 -22.10 8.88 20.16
C LEU A 13 -22.49 9.24 18.72
N LYS A 14 -22.16 10.46 18.30
CA LYS A 14 -22.29 10.86 16.89
C LYS A 14 -21.05 10.45 16.09
N VAL A 15 -21.27 9.62 15.07
CA VAL A 15 -20.27 9.27 14.07
C VAL A 15 -20.31 10.31 12.96
N TYR A 16 -19.14 10.87 12.64
CA TYR A 16 -19.00 11.92 11.61
C TYR A 16 -18.35 11.39 10.32
N LEU A 17 -17.68 10.23 10.41
CA LEU A 17 -17.00 9.58 9.31
C LEU A 17 -16.93 8.08 9.60
N ASP A 18 -17.00 7.27 8.56
CA ASP A 18 -16.69 5.84 8.63
C ASP A 18 -15.27 5.58 8.13
N LEU A 19 -14.29 5.81 9.00
CA LEU A 19 -12.89 5.65 8.65
C LEU A 19 -12.52 4.18 8.40
N SER A 20 -13.23 3.24 9.04
CA SER A 20 -12.98 1.81 8.85
C SER A 20 -13.17 1.38 7.40
N GLU A 21 -14.25 1.85 6.77
CA GLU A 21 -14.55 1.57 5.36
C GLU A 21 -13.50 2.19 4.42
N ILE A 22 -13.12 3.44 4.69
CA ILE A 22 -12.10 4.16 3.90
C ILE A 22 -10.76 3.43 3.95
N ILE A 23 -10.34 2.96 5.14
CA ILE A 23 -9.09 2.22 5.30
C ILE A 23 -9.13 0.92 4.50
N VAL A 24 -10.21 0.14 4.61
CA VAL A 24 -10.34 -1.13 3.87
C VAL A 24 -10.30 -0.87 2.37
N ALA A 25 -11.04 0.12 1.87
CA ALA A 25 -11.05 0.48 0.45
C ALA A 25 -9.66 0.88 -0.06
N ALA A 26 -8.92 1.69 0.70
CA ALA A 26 -7.57 2.12 0.34
C ALA A 26 -6.60 0.92 0.26
N LEU A 27 -6.65 0.02 1.24
CA LEU A 27 -5.81 -1.18 1.27
C LEU A 27 -6.18 -2.16 0.14
N THR A 28 -7.46 -2.33 -0.15
CA THR A 28 -7.91 -3.14 -1.29
C THR A 28 -7.39 -2.58 -2.60
N ARG A 29 -7.48 -1.27 -2.81
CA ARG A 29 -6.95 -0.62 -4.01
C ARG A 29 -5.44 -0.82 -4.15
N PHE A 30 -4.68 -0.57 -3.09
CA PHE A 30 -3.23 -0.81 -3.08
C PHE A 30 -2.90 -2.27 -3.44
N ARG A 31 -3.60 -3.23 -2.82
CA ARG A 31 -3.45 -4.65 -3.14
C ARG A 31 -3.69 -4.92 -4.62
N THR A 32 -4.78 -4.40 -5.18
CA THR A 32 -5.11 -4.55 -6.60
C THR A 32 -4.01 -3.96 -7.49
N GLU A 33 -3.52 -2.76 -7.19
CA GLU A 33 -2.46 -2.11 -7.96
C GLU A 33 -1.16 -2.93 -7.94
N VAL A 34 -0.80 -3.54 -6.79
CA VAL A 34 0.37 -4.44 -6.68
C VAL A 34 0.15 -5.75 -7.44
N GLU A 35 -1.00 -6.41 -7.28
CA GLU A 35 -1.31 -7.68 -7.94
C GLU A 35 -1.34 -7.54 -9.48
N HIS A 36 -1.75 -6.38 -9.99
CA HIS A 36 -1.76 -6.09 -11.43
C HIS A 36 -0.45 -5.46 -11.93
N GLY A 37 0.55 -5.28 -11.07
CA GLY A 37 1.82 -4.66 -11.42
C GLY A 37 1.72 -3.19 -11.84
N GLN A 38 0.64 -2.50 -11.48
CA GLN A 38 0.48 -1.05 -11.68
C GLN A 38 1.27 -0.26 -10.66
N TYR A 39 1.42 -0.80 -9.45
CA TYR A 39 2.29 -0.27 -8.40
C TYR A 39 3.42 -1.28 -8.09
N PRO A 40 4.67 -0.82 -7.91
CA PRO A 40 5.12 0.56 -8.00
C PRO A 40 5.24 1.06 -9.46
N GLY A 41 4.83 2.32 -9.68
CA GLY A 41 5.06 3.05 -10.92
C GLY A 41 6.47 3.66 -10.99
N PRO A 42 6.89 4.21 -12.15
CA PRO A 42 8.20 4.85 -12.31
C PRO A 42 8.47 5.96 -11.30
N GLU A 43 7.43 6.71 -10.90
CA GLU A 43 7.52 7.77 -9.88
C GLU A 43 7.76 7.25 -8.46
N HIS A 44 7.52 5.95 -8.24
CA HIS A 44 7.75 5.24 -6.98
C HIS A 44 9.01 4.38 -7.01
N CYS A 45 9.82 4.50 -8.07
CA CYS A 45 11.05 3.75 -8.28
C CYS A 45 12.23 4.71 -8.50
N TYR A 46 13.42 4.26 -8.11
CA TYR A 46 14.67 4.90 -8.53
C TYR A 46 15.22 4.19 -9.77
N ALA A 47 15.75 4.95 -10.71
CA ALA A 47 16.49 4.39 -11.84
C ALA A 47 17.83 3.82 -11.37
N ILE A 48 18.27 2.74 -11.98
CA ILE A 48 19.59 2.15 -11.79
C ILE A 48 20.31 2.16 -13.14
N GLU A 49 21.59 2.56 -13.13
CA GLU A 49 22.48 2.48 -14.29
C GLU A 49 22.72 1.01 -14.67
N ASP A 50 22.80 0.71 -15.96
CA ASP A 50 22.93 -0.67 -16.46
C ASP A 50 24.19 -1.38 -15.92
N GLU A 51 25.29 -0.63 -15.71
CA GLU A 51 26.53 -1.16 -15.14
C GLU A 51 26.32 -1.65 -13.70
N GLU A 52 25.64 -0.86 -12.87
CA GLU A 52 25.38 -1.20 -11.47
C GLU A 52 24.37 -2.34 -11.35
N LEU A 53 23.37 -2.38 -12.24
CA LEU A 53 22.45 -3.51 -12.33
C LEU A 53 23.18 -4.82 -12.66
N GLY A 54 24.15 -4.79 -13.58
CA GLY A 54 24.96 -5.96 -13.95
C GLY A 54 25.79 -6.51 -12.77
N LYS A 55 26.40 -5.62 -11.99
CA LYS A 55 27.14 -5.99 -10.76
C LYS A 55 26.20 -6.66 -9.75
N LEU A 56 25.03 -6.07 -9.49
CA LEU A 56 24.04 -6.60 -8.55
C LEU A 56 23.55 -8.00 -8.95
N LEU A 57 23.18 -8.21 -10.22
CA LEU A 57 22.71 -9.50 -10.73
C LEU A 57 23.79 -10.59 -10.60
N THR A 58 25.05 -10.23 -10.82
CA THR A 58 26.18 -11.16 -10.64
C THR A 58 26.34 -11.58 -9.18
N GLN A 59 26.17 -10.65 -8.23
CA GLN A 59 26.24 -10.95 -6.81
C GLN A 59 25.07 -11.83 -6.34
N LEU A 60 23.84 -11.57 -6.81
CA LEU A 60 22.66 -12.35 -6.45
C LEU A 60 22.73 -13.80 -6.95
N ARG A 61 23.32 -14.03 -8.14
CA ARG A 61 23.46 -15.37 -8.73
C ARG A 61 24.55 -16.22 -8.06
N ASN A 62 25.51 -15.58 -7.39
CA ASN A 62 26.62 -16.25 -6.72
C ASN A 62 26.32 -16.55 -5.23
N LYS A 63 25.07 -16.42 -4.81
CA LYS A 63 24.59 -16.66 -3.44
C LYS A 63 23.60 -17.82 -3.42
#